data_AF-A0A3D0DL75-F1
#
_entry.id   AF-A0A3D0DL75-F1
#
_cell.length_a   1.000
_cell.length_b   1.000
_cell.length_c   1.000
_cell.angle_alpha   90.00
_cell.angle_beta   90.00
_cell.angle_gamma   90.00
#
_symmetry.space_group_name_H-M   'P 1'
#
loop_
_entity.id
_entity.type
_entity.pdbx_description
1 polymer ?
#
loop_
_entity_poly.entity_id
_entity_poly.type
_entity_poly.pdbx_seq_one_letter_code
_entity_poly.pdbx_strand_id
1 'polypeptide(L)' 'MLFSWQIEFCTTLLLNKTDLLSESQVEEVRAGLRNIQQEAEIIATVHGNVELDYILERED' A
#
# COMPACT_ATOMS: atom_id res chain seq x y z
N MET A 1 19.13 4.79 3.16
CA MET A 1 19.03 4.85 1.69
C MET A 1 18.35 3.62 1.07
N LEU A 2 17.88 2.61 1.84
CA LEU A 2 17.26 1.38 1.31
C LEU A 2 15.72 1.38 1.26
N PHE A 3 15.04 2.33 1.92
CA PHE A 3 13.57 2.32 2.05
C PHE A 3 12.81 2.70 0.76
N SER A 4 13.39 3.53 -0.10
CA SER A 4 12.68 3.99 -1.31
C SER A 4 12.56 2.89 -2.37
N TRP A 5 13.58 2.03 -2.48
CA TRP A 5 13.64 1.01 -3.53
C TRP A 5 12.56 -0.07 -3.36
N GLN A 6 12.23 -0.43 -2.12
CA GLN A 6 11.16 -1.40 -1.84
C GLN A 6 9.78 -0.89 -2.25
N ILE A 7 9.57 0.43 -2.18
CA ILE A 7 8.31 1.05 -2.59
C ILE A 7 8.29 1.26 -4.11
N GLU A 8 9.42 1.60 -4.73
CA GLU A 8 9.53 1.92 -6.15
C GLU A 8 9.22 0.74 -7.09
N PHE A 9 9.52 -0.50 -6.68
CA PHE A 9 9.31 -1.70 -7.50
C PHE A 9 8.14 -2.58 -7.04
N CYS A 10 7.37 -2.16 -6.04
CA CYS A 10 6.24 -2.96 -5.61
C CYS A 10 5.07 -2.81 -6.59
N THR A 11 4.39 -3.93 -6.85
CA THR A 11 3.18 -4.00 -7.67
C THR A 11 1.90 -3.95 -6.82
N THR A 12 1.99 -4.37 -5.55
CA THR A 12 0.94 -4.19 -4.53
C THR A 12 1.54 -3.55 -3.28
N LEU A 13 0.81 -2.60 -2.68
CA LEU A 13 1.14 -1.93 -1.43
C LEU A 13 -0.01 -2.11 -0.43
N LEU A 14 0.29 -2.78 0.69
CA LEU A 14 -0.63 -2.93 1.81
C LEU A 14 -0.47 -1.73 2.76
N LEU A 15 -1.42 -0.80 2.72
CA LEU A 15 -1.49 0.32 3.65
C LEU A 15 -2.24 -0.12 4.91
N ASN A 16 -1.49 -0.59 5.91
CA ASN A 16 -2.06 -1.07 7.17
C ASN A 16 -2.26 0.04 8.21
N LYS A 17 -3.07 -0.26 9.22
CA LYS A 17 -3.42 0.62 10.35
C LYS A 17 -4.28 1.83 9.96
N THR A 18 -5.09 1.68 8.92
CA THR A 18 -5.99 2.77 8.48
C THR A 18 -7.04 3.11 9.54
N ASP A 19 -7.30 2.21 10.50
CA ASP A 19 -8.13 2.44 11.67
C ASP A 19 -7.59 3.50 12.64
N LEU A 20 -6.28 3.78 12.60
CA LEU A 20 -5.65 4.79 13.45
C LEU A 20 -5.66 6.19 12.84
N LEU A 21 -6.19 6.34 11.63
CA LEU A 21 -6.16 7.59 10.85
C LEU A 21 -7.58 8.03 10.48
N SER A 22 -7.77 9.34 10.36
CA SER A 22 -8.98 9.87 9.71
C SER A 22 -8.92 9.65 8.20
N GLU A 23 -10.07 9.65 7.55
CA GLU A 23 -10.18 9.49 6.09
C GLU A 23 -9.30 10.50 5.33
N SER A 24 -9.24 11.75 5.80
CA SER A 24 -8.37 12.79 5.22
C SER A 24 -6.88 12.47 5.33
N GLN A 25 -6.46 11.87 6.44
CA GLN A 25 -5.05 11.49 6.67
C GLN A 25 -4.67 10.27 5.83
N VAL A 26 -5.59 9.30 5.70
CA VAL A 26 -5.39 8.15 4.82
C VAL A 26 -5.20 8.62 3.38
N GLU A 27 -6.00 9.58 2.92
CA GLU A 27 -5.88 10.10 1.56
C GLU A 27 -4.59 10.89 1.35
N GLU A 28 -4.11 11.66 2.34
CA GLU A 28 -2.80 12.31 2.30
C GLU A 28 -1.67 11.28 2.12
N VAL A 29 -1.71 10.18 2.89
CA VAL A 29 -0.72 9.10 2.78
C VAL A 29 -0.81 8.42 1.41
N ARG A 30 -2.02 8.15 0.91
CA ARG A 30 -2.22 7.56 -0.43
C ARG A 30 -1.67 8.47 -1.54
N ALA A 31 -1.87 9.79 -1.43
CA ALA A 31 -1.32 10.75 -2.37
C ALA A 31 0.22 10.76 -2.35
N GLY A 32 0.82 10.71 -1.16
CA GLY A 32 2.27 10.59 -1.00
C GLY A 32 2.84 9.32 -1.64
N LEU A 33 2.19 8.18 -1.40
CA LEU A 33 2.57 6.89 -1.98
C LEU A 33 2.42 6.88 -3.51
N ARG A 34 1.37 7.50 -4.05
CA ARG A 34 1.13 7.57 -5.50
C ARG A 34 2.21 8.35 -6.25
N ASN A 35 2.85 9.32 -5.60
CA ASN A 35 3.99 10.02 -6.19
C ASN A 35 5.24 9.14 -6.32
N ILE A 36 5.38 8.13 -5.44
CA ILE A 36 6.53 7.21 -5.42
C ILE A 36 6.24 6.00 -6.32
N GLN A 37 5.02 5.45 -6.24
CA GLN A 37 4.59 4.32 -7.05
C GLN A 37 3.27 4.65 -7.76
N GLN A 38 3.37 4.85 -9.07
CA GLN A 38 2.26 5.30 -9.90
C GLN A 38 1.26 4.19 -10.24
N GLU A 39 1.74 2.96 -10.35
CA GLU A 39 0.97 1.83 -10.90
C GLU A 39 0.59 0.80 -9.82
N ALA A 40 1.26 0.82 -8.67
CA ALA A 40 0.98 -0.13 -7.60
C ALA A 40 -0.48 -0.06 -7.12
N GLU A 41 -1.07 -1.23 -6.94
CA GLU A 41 -2.37 -1.36 -6.28
C GLU A 41 -2.20 -1.07 -4.79
N ILE A 42 -2.96 -0.12 -4.25
CA ILE A 42 -2.90 0.25 -2.83
C ILE A 42 -4.12 -0.30 -2.12
N ILE A 43 -3.90 -1.26 -1.23
CA ILE A 43 -4.95 -1.94 -0.47
C ILE A 43 -4.90 -1.45 0.97
N ALA A 44 -5.99 -0.82 1.42
CA ALA A 44 -6.15 -0.39 2.81
C ALA A 44 -6.48 -1.59 3.70
N THR A 45 -5.78 -1.72 4.83
CA THR A 45 -5.96 -2.84 5.76
C THR A 45 -5.95 -2.39 7.22
N VAL A 46 -6.64 -3.16 8.05
CA VAL A 46 -6.70 -2.97 9.51
C VAL A 46 -6.20 -4.25 10.16
N HIS A 47 -5.25 -4.12 11.09
CA HIS A 47 -4.58 -5.25 11.74
C HIS A 47 -4.00 -6.30 10.78
N GLY A 48 -3.61 -5.89 9.56
CA GLY A 48 -3.10 -6.79 8.53
C GLY A 48 -4.14 -7.76 7.96
N ASN A 49 -5.43 -7.50 8.18
CA ASN A 49 -6.50 -8.28 7.58
C ASN A 49 -6.60 -7.95 6.08
N VAL A 50 -6.23 -8.93 5.25
CA VAL A 50 -6.26 -8.88 3.79
C VAL A 50 -6.45 -10.29 3.27
N GLU A 51 -7.19 -10.44 2.17
CA GLU A 51 -7.34 -11.74 1.52
C GLU A 51 -6.00 -12.16 0.91
N LEU A 52 -5.65 -13.43 1.11
CA LEU A 52 -4.37 -13.99 0.66
C LEU A 52 -4.20 -13.90 -0.86
N ASP A 53 -5.29 -13.92 -1.61
CA ASP A 53 -5.29 -13.86 -3.07
C ASP A 53 -4.64 -12.55 -3.56
N TYR A 54 -4.83 -11.42 -2.85
CA TYR A 54 -4.16 -10.15 -3.17
C TYR A 54 -2.63 -10.15 -2.97
N ILE A 55 -2.10 -11.14 -2.25
CA ILE A 55 -0.67 -11.28 -1.95
C ILE A 55 -0.04 -12.41 -2.77
N LEU A 56 -0.75 -13.53 -2.90
CA LEU A 56 -0.23 -14.78 -3.45
C LEU A 56 -0.54 -14.98 -4.94
N GLU A 57 -1.63 -14.41 -5.46
CA GLU A 57 -1.94 -14.56 -6.89
C GLU A 57 -1.17 -13.52 -7.69
N ARG A 58 -0.02 -13.97 -8.21
CA ARG A 58 0.85 -13.22 -9.12
C ARG A 58 1.36 -14.20 -10.16
N GLU A 59 0.90 -14.03 -11.41
CA GLU A 59 1.17 -14.88 -12.59
C GLU A 59 2.45 -14.45 -13.35
N ASP A 60 3.32 -13.68 -12.69
CA ASP A 60 4.60 -13.18 -13.21
C ASP A 60 5.71 -14.23 -13.35
#